data_AF-A0A847DVQ4-F1
#
_entry.id   AF-A0A847DVQ4-F1
#
_cell.length_a   1.000
_cell.length_b   1.000
_cell.length_c   1.000
_cell.angle_alpha   90.00
_cell.angle_beta   90.00
_cell.angle_gamma   90.00
#
_symmetry.space_group_name_H-M   'P 1'
#
loop_
_entity.id
_entity.type
_entity.pdbx_description
1 polymer ?
#
loop_
_entity_poly.entity_id
_entity_poly.type
_entity_poly.pdbx_seq_one_letter_code
_entity_poly.pdbx_strand_id
1 'polypeptide(L)'
;KFPTMLLGHVGDGNFHAVLLIDPQDPAEVEEAERLNREIVRLALSVDGTCTGEHGIGLHKVDFLEEEAGDDALDLMRRIKRALDPDNILNPGKIFRLDPGTASIDSFAGRS
;
A
#
# COMPACT_ATOMS: atom_id res chain seq x y z
N LYS A 1 22.22 5.43 7.63
CA LYS A 1 22.39 5.11 6.18
C LYS A 1 22.48 3.60 6.09
N PHE A 2 21.42 2.96 5.63
CA PHE A 2 21.30 1.52 5.57
C PHE A 2 21.59 0.98 4.15
N PRO A 3 21.94 -0.30 4.01
CA PRO A 3 22.11 -0.95 2.70
C PRO A 3 20.80 -0.96 1.90
N THR A 4 20.92 -0.77 0.59
CA THR A 4 19.80 -0.86 -0.36
C THR A 4 20.19 -1.73 -1.56
N MET A 5 19.21 -2.39 -2.17
CA MET A 5 19.39 -3.20 -3.37
C MET A 5 18.26 -2.91 -4.36
N LEU A 6 18.58 -2.82 -5.64
CA LEU A 6 17.61 -2.73 -6.72
C LEU A 6 17.77 -3.95 -7.62
N LEU A 7 16.70 -4.71 -7.78
CA LEU A 7 16.61 -5.83 -8.71
C LEU A 7 15.44 -5.58 -9.66
N GLY A 8 15.42 -6.21 -10.81
CA GLY A 8 14.28 -6.05 -11.71
C GLY A 8 14.34 -6.96 -12.91
N HIS A 9 13.17 -7.26 -13.44
CA HIS A 9 13.01 -7.88 -14.74
C HIS A 9 13.01 -6.77 -15.79
N VAL A 10 14.20 -6.42 -16.28
CA VAL A 10 14.38 -5.27 -17.20
C VAL A 10 13.53 -5.42 -18.49
N GLY A 11 13.24 -6.66 -18.89
CA GLY A 11 12.48 -6.96 -20.11
C GLY A 11 11.00 -6.62 -20.06
N ASP A 12 10.38 -6.53 -18.88
CA ASP A 12 8.96 -6.21 -18.72
C ASP A 12 8.72 -4.94 -17.88
N GLY A 13 9.79 -4.25 -17.47
CA GLY A 13 9.72 -2.98 -16.74
C GLY A 13 9.44 -3.11 -15.25
N ASN A 14 9.55 -4.31 -14.69
CA ASN A 14 9.30 -4.54 -13.26
C ASN A 14 10.58 -4.39 -12.42
N PHE A 15 10.56 -3.50 -11.42
CA PHE A 15 11.68 -3.27 -10.50
C PHE A 15 11.28 -3.45 -9.04
N HIS A 16 12.17 -4.06 -8.26
CA HIS A 16 12.09 -4.33 -6.83
C HIS A 16 13.20 -3.55 -6.09
N ALA A 17 12.81 -2.55 -5.32
CA ALA A 17 13.70 -1.85 -4.39
C ALA A 17 13.61 -2.49 -3.00
N VAL A 18 14.74 -2.91 -2.44
CA VAL A 18 14.85 -3.51 -1.10
C VAL A 18 15.64 -2.56 -0.20
N LEU A 19 15.03 -2.16 0.92
CA LEU A 19 15.65 -1.33 1.96
C LEU A 19 15.92 -2.21 3.19
N LEU A 20 17.18 -2.40 3.56
CA LEU A 20 17.56 -3.25 4.68
C LEU A 20 17.78 -2.42 5.95
N ILE A 21 16.70 -2.13 6.67
CA ILE A 21 16.72 -1.33 7.90
C ILE A 21 16.79 -2.18 9.17
N ASP A 22 17.30 -1.59 10.26
CA ASP A 22 16.99 -2.05 11.61
C ASP A 22 15.60 -1.54 12.04
N PRO A 23 14.60 -2.42 12.24
CA PRO A 23 13.26 -2.00 12.66
C PRO A 23 13.21 -1.44 14.09
N GLN A 24 14.29 -1.58 14.88
CA GLN A 24 14.40 -0.99 16.22
C GLN A 24 15.04 0.40 16.22
N ASP A 25 15.52 0.89 15.06
CA ASP A 25 16.01 2.25 14.90
C ASP A 25 14.93 3.15 14.26
N PRO A 26 14.28 4.04 15.03
CA PRO A 26 13.24 4.92 14.49
C PRO A 26 13.71 5.83 13.35
N ALA A 27 14.99 6.20 13.32
CA ALA A 27 15.53 7.07 12.28
C ALA A 27 15.68 6.32 10.95
N GLU A 28 16.03 5.02 10.99
CA GLU A 28 16.07 4.20 9.78
C GLU A 28 14.67 3.91 9.24
N VAL A 29 13.70 3.67 10.13
CA VAL A 29 12.29 3.50 9.75
C VAL A 29 11.75 4.76 9.06
N GLU A 30 11.95 5.93 9.65
CA GLU A 30 11.47 7.20 9.07
C GLU A 30 12.09 7.47 7.69
N GLU A 31 13.40 7.21 7.55
CA GLU A 31 14.11 7.42 6.29
C GLU A 31 13.69 6.39 5.23
N ALA A 32 13.43 5.13 5.60
CA ALA A 32 12.91 4.13 4.68
C ALA A 32 11.50 4.47 4.19
N GLU A 33 10.63 4.96 5.07
CA GLU A 33 9.29 5.45 4.71
C GLU A 33 9.37 6.67 3.76
N ARG A 34 10.32 7.59 4.00
CA ARG A 34 10.57 8.73 3.10
C ARG A 34 11.01 8.26 1.71
N LEU A 35 11.98 7.36 1.64
CA LEU A 35 12.48 6.80 0.38
C LEU A 35 11.40 6.01 -0.36
N ASN A 36 10.59 5.21 0.35
CA ASN A 36 9.47 4.47 -0.22
C ASN A 36 8.47 5.41 -0.91
N ARG A 37 8.09 6.52 -0.26
CA ARG A 37 7.23 7.55 -0.86
C ARG A 37 7.82 8.16 -2.13
N GLU A 38 9.13 8.42 -2.15
CA GLU A 38 9.80 8.98 -3.33
C GLU A 38 9.85 8.00 -4.50
N ILE A 39 10.12 6.72 -4.22
CA ILE A 39 10.13 5.66 -5.24
C ILE A 39 8.73 5.50 -5.87
N VAL A 40 7.68 5.47 -5.04
CA VAL A 40 6.30 5.35 -5.53
C VAL A 40 5.91 6.57 -6.38
N ARG A 41 6.20 7.79 -5.91
CA ARG A 41 5.92 9.01 -6.68
C ARG A 41 6.66 9.05 -8.01
N LEU A 42 7.91 8.57 -8.04
CA LEU A 42 8.66 8.45 -9.27
C LEU A 42 7.98 7.49 -10.25
N ALA A 43 7.59 6.30 -9.79
CA ALA A 43 6.87 5.32 -10.61
C ALA A 43 5.58 5.91 -11.19
N LEU A 44 4.76 6.56 -10.36
CA LEU A 44 3.51 7.19 -10.80
C LEU A 44 3.75 8.33 -11.81
N SER A 45 4.82 9.11 -11.67
CA SER A 45 5.13 10.22 -12.58
C SER A 45 5.52 9.79 -14.00
N VAL A 46 5.77 8.50 -14.20
CA VAL A 46 6.08 7.90 -15.51
C VAL A 46 5.01 6.88 -15.93
N ASP A 47 3.78 7.02 -15.43
CA ASP A 47 2.64 6.12 -15.66
C ASP A 47 2.92 4.65 -15.26
N GLY A 48 3.88 4.43 -14.37
CA GLY A 48 4.13 3.14 -13.73
C GLY A 48 3.21 2.93 -12.53
N THR A 49 3.14 1.70 -12.03
CA THR A 49 2.28 1.33 -10.88
C THR A 49 3.12 1.00 -9.65
N CYS A 50 2.60 1.31 -8.46
CA CYS A 50 3.20 0.83 -7.20
C CYS A 50 2.85 -0.64 -6.91
N THR A 51 2.00 -1.24 -7.76
CA THR A 51 1.49 -2.59 -7.65
C THR A 51 1.77 -3.42 -8.89
N GLY A 52 2.89 -4.15 -8.86
CA GLY A 52 3.11 -5.28 -9.76
C GLY A 52 2.50 -6.55 -9.19
N GLU A 53 3.35 -7.49 -8.76
CA GLU A 53 2.93 -8.82 -8.24
C GLU A 53 2.57 -8.82 -6.75
N HIS A 54 2.91 -7.75 -6.04
CA HIS A 54 2.65 -7.60 -4.61
C HIS A 54 1.48 -6.63 -4.41
N GLY A 55 0.37 -7.16 -3.91
CA GLY A 55 -0.86 -6.39 -3.66
C GLY A 55 -0.68 -5.22 -2.69
N ILE A 56 -1.74 -4.44 -2.53
CA ILE A 56 -1.76 -3.16 -1.80
C ILE A 56 -1.35 -3.32 -0.33
N GLY A 57 -2.04 -4.21 0.41
CA GLY A 57 -1.80 -4.36 1.85
C GLY A 57 -2.05 -3.07 2.62
N LEU A 58 -1.72 -3.05 3.93
CA LEU A 58 -2.01 -1.87 4.78
C LEU A 58 -1.16 -0.66 4.41
N HIS A 59 0.08 -0.89 3.95
CA HIS A 59 1.06 0.18 3.72
C HIS A 59 0.90 0.89 2.38
N LYS A 60 0.04 0.39 1.47
CA LYS A 60 -0.20 1.04 0.17
C LYS A 60 -1.63 1.49 -0.07
N VAL A 61 -2.51 1.41 0.95
CA VAL A 61 -3.92 1.81 0.80
C VAL A 61 -4.03 3.25 0.31
N ASP A 62 -3.25 4.16 0.89
CA ASP A 62 -3.31 5.57 0.50
C ASP A 62 -2.74 5.80 -0.92
N PHE A 63 -1.77 5.00 -1.38
CA PHE A 63 -1.29 5.04 -2.77
C PHE A 63 -2.31 4.50 -3.77
N LEU A 64 -3.13 3.52 -3.38
CA LEU A 64 -4.23 3.04 -4.22
C LEU A 64 -5.27 4.15 -4.45
N GLU A 65 -5.55 4.94 -3.42
CA GLU A 65 -6.47 6.08 -3.50
C GLU A 65 -5.95 7.12 -4.51
N GLU A 66 -4.64 7.40 -4.50
CA GLU A 66 -3.99 8.27 -5.48
C GLU A 66 -3.97 7.68 -6.91
N GLU A 67 -3.69 6.37 -7.06
CA GLU A 67 -3.52 5.70 -8.36
C GLU A 67 -4.86 5.39 -9.06
N ALA A 68 -5.83 4.83 -8.34
CA ALA A 68 -7.08 4.34 -8.93
C ALA A 68 -8.15 5.43 -9.02
N GLY A 69 -8.08 6.45 -8.16
CA GLY A 69 -9.11 7.48 -8.04
C GLY A 69 -10.43 7.00 -7.45
N ASP A 70 -11.29 7.96 -7.13
CA ASP A 70 -12.53 7.72 -6.38
C ASP A 70 -13.52 6.79 -7.12
N ASP A 71 -13.70 6.98 -8.43
CA ASP A 71 -14.67 6.20 -9.21
C ASP A 71 -14.33 4.70 -9.26
N ALA A 72 -13.05 4.37 -9.44
CA ALA A 72 -12.59 2.98 -9.47
C ALA A 72 -12.71 2.34 -8.08
N LEU A 73 -12.34 3.08 -7.03
CA LEU A 73 -12.47 2.62 -5.65
C LEU A 73 -13.93 2.37 -5.27
N ASP A 74 -14.85 3.23 -5.70
CA ASP A 74 -16.27 3.04 -5.44
C ASP A 74 -16.81 1.78 -6.11
N LEU A 75 -16.37 1.48 -7.33
CA LEU A 75 -16.69 0.21 -7.99
C LEU A 75 -16.15 -0.99 -7.18
N MET A 76 -14.89 -0.94 -6.74
CA MET A 76 -14.30 -2.00 -5.93
C MET A 76 -15.05 -2.21 -4.61
N ARG A 77 -15.44 -1.13 -3.93
CA ARG A 77 -16.26 -1.18 -2.70
C ARG A 77 -17.63 -1.82 -2.95
N ARG A 78 -18.29 -1.49 -4.06
CA ARG A 78 -19.58 -2.10 -4.44
C ARG A 78 -19.45 -3.61 -4.66
N ILE A 79 -18.40 -4.04 -5.37
CA ILE A 79 -18.11 -5.47 -5.57
C ILE A 79 -17.85 -6.15 -4.22
N LYS A 80 -17.03 -5.54 -3.36
CA LYS A 80 -16.73 -6.05 -2.02
C LYS A 80 -18.00 -6.26 -1.19
N ARG A 81 -18.90 -5.27 -1.14
CA ARG A 81 -20.17 -5.37 -0.40
C ARG A 81 -21.11 -6.43 -0.96
N ALA A 82 -21.10 -6.64 -2.29
CA ALA A 82 -21.93 -7.66 -2.91
C ALA A 82 -21.47 -9.10 -2.54
N LEU A 83 -20.16 -9.30 -2.35
CA LEU A 83 -19.56 -10.61 -2.07
C LEU A 83 -19.34 -10.86 -0.57
N ASP A 84 -19.16 -9.82 0.22
CA ASP A 84 -18.89 -9.88 1.66
C ASP A 84 -19.72 -8.83 2.42
N PRO A 85 -21.05 -9.03 2.53
CA PRO A 85 -21.95 -8.06 3.17
C PRO A 85 -21.61 -7.80 4.64
N ASP A 86 -21.07 -8.81 5.33
CA ASP A 86 -20.69 -8.75 6.75
C ASP A 86 -19.24 -8.25 6.95
N ASN A 87 -18.51 -7.96 5.87
CA ASN A 87 -17.14 -7.45 5.87
C ASN A 87 -16.14 -8.31 6.68
N ILE A 88 -16.26 -9.64 6.59
CA ILE A 88 -15.41 -10.58 7.34
C ILE A 88 -14.14 -10.99 6.58
N LEU A 89 -14.09 -10.80 5.26
CA LEU A 89 -12.95 -11.18 4.44
C LEU A 89 -11.89 -10.08 4.44
N ASN A 90 -11.03 -10.08 5.47
CA ASN A 90 -9.83 -9.25 5.59
C ASN A 90 -10.09 -7.73 5.48
N PRO A 91 -10.85 -7.15 6.42
CA PRO A 91 -11.30 -5.76 6.36
C PRO A 91 -10.13 -4.77 6.37
N GLY A 92 -10.23 -3.72 5.56
CA GLY A 92 -9.25 -2.61 5.53
C GLY A 92 -7.92 -2.93 4.83
N LYS A 93 -7.73 -4.15 4.29
CA LYS A 93 -6.44 -4.56 3.71
C LYS A 93 -6.13 -3.94 2.34
N ILE A 94 -7.16 -3.54 1.59
CA ILE A 94 -7.01 -3.02 0.22
C ILE A 94 -7.50 -1.57 0.15
N PHE A 95 -8.65 -1.27 0.77
CA PHE A 95 -9.21 0.07 0.88
C PHE A 95 -10.12 0.15 2.10
N ARG A 96 -10.37 1.38 2.57
CA ARG A 96 -11.40 1.65 3.58
C ARG A 96 -12.78 1.48 2.93
N LEU A 97 -13.60 0.60 3.49
CA LEU A 97 -14.93 0.29 2.95
C LEU A 97 -15.89 1.48 3.11
N ASP A 98 -15.76 2.19 4.23
CA ASP A 98 -16.51 3.40 4.56
C ASP A 98 -15.53 4.55 4.77
N PRO A 99 -15.26 5.38 3.74
CA PRO A 99 -14.40 6.55 3.89
C PRO A 99 -15.11 7.59 4.78
N GLY A 100 -14.85 7.54 6.09
CA GLY A 100 -15.46 8.43 7.08
C GLY A 100 -15.40 7.91 8.52
N THR A 101 -15.13 6.62 8.75
CA THR A 101 -14.90 6.06 10.09
C THR A 101 -13.42 6.17 10.48
N ALA A 102 -13.16 6.74 11.66
CA ALA A 102 -11.81 6.98 12.21
C ALA A 102 -11.00 5.67 12.42
N SER A 103 -9.69 5.86 12.58
CA SER A 103 -8.57 4.89 12.52
C SER A 103 -8.76 3.47 13.08
N ILE A 104 -7.94 2.58 12.53
CA ILE A 104 -7.72 1.14 12.82
C ILE A 104 -7.41 0.75 14.28
N ASP A 105 -7.53 1.65 15.26
CA ASP A 105 -7.21 1.38 16.66
C ASP A 105 -8.23 0.48 17.38
N SER A 106 -9.34 0.12 16.72
CA SER A 106 -10.40 -0.68 17.35
C SER A 106 -10.15 -2.20 17.36
N PHE A 107 -9.11 -2.70 16.69
CA PHE A 107 -8.85 -4.15 16.61
C PHE A 107 -7.83 -4.68 17.64
N ALA A 108 -7.05 -3.81 18.29
CA ALA A 108 -6.01 -4.20 19.24
C ALA A 108 -6.53 -4.59 20.65
N GLY A 109 -7.85 -4.56 20.88
CA GLY A 109 -8.45 -4.68 22.21
C GLY A 109 -9.15 -5.99 22.56
N ARG A 110 -8.97 -7.08 21.80
CA ARG A 110 -9.56 -8.39 22.13
C ARG A 110 -8.52 -9.51 22.08
N SER A 111 -7.77 -9.63 23.17
CA SER A 111 -7.14 -10.87 23.64
C SER A 111 -7.71 -11.23 25.00
#